data_AF-A0AAV5Z1X4-F1
#
_entry.id   AF-A0AAV5Z1X4-F1
#
_cell.length_a   1.000
_cell.length_b   1.000
_cell.length_c   1.000
_cell.angle_alpha   90.00
_cell.angle_beta   90.00
_cell.angle_gamma   90.00
#
_symmetry.space_group_name_H-M   'P 1'
#
loop_
_entity.id
_entity.type
_entity.pdbx_description
1 polymer ?
#
loop_
_entity_poly.entity_id
_entity_poly.type
_entity_poly.pdbx_seq_one_letter_code
_entity_poly.pdbx_strand_id
1 'polypeptide(L)' 'MREIHASAIVDAVKKLCMEANYSLEPDMLRAFAGALQTERSPAGRQVLQILQQNAELART' A
#
# COMPACT_ATOMS: atom_id res chain seq x y z
N MET A 1 19.20 -9.05 31.83
CA MET A 1 18.80 -9.56 30.50
C MET A 1 17.31 -9.37 30.38
N ARG A 2 16.79 -8.83 29.27
CA ARG A 2 15.34 -8.72 29.05
C ARG A 2 14.90 -9.97 28.28
N GLU A 3 13.87 -10.64 28.77
CA GLU A 3 13.25 -11.78 28.07
C GLU A 3 12.12 -11.26 27.18
N ILE A 4 12.04 -11.78 25.95
CA ILE A 4 10.97 -11.49 25.00
C ILE A 4 10.40 -12.83 24.54
N HIS A 5 9.08 -12.98 24.66
CA HIS A 5 8.41 -14.19 24.18
C HIS A 5 8.36 -14.20 22.65
N ALA A 6 8.68 -15.36 22.05
CA ALA A 6 8.65 -15.52 20.60
C ALA A 6 7.28 -15.18 19.97
N SER A 7 6.18 -15.39 20.69
CA SER A 7 4.83 -15.00 20.26
C SER A 7 4.71 -13.50 19.96
N ALA A 8 5.36 -12.64 20.75
CA ALA A 8 5.36 -11.19 20.51
C ALA A 8 6.04 -10.83 19.19
N ILE A 9 7.08 -11.59 18.80
CA ILE A 9 7.76 -11.42 17.51
C ILE A 9 6.86 -11.88 16.37
N VAL A 10 6.22 -13.05 16.52
CA VAL A 10 5.28 -13.59 15.53
C VAL A 10 4.14 -12.59 15.27
N ASP A 11 3.53 -12.05 16.31
CA ASP A 11 2.44 -11.10 16.19
C ASP A 11 2.89 -9.78 15.54
N ALA A 12 4.06 -9.27 15.93
CA ALA A 12 4.63 -8.06 15.33
C ALA A 12 4.92 -8.22 13.84
N VAL A 13 5.54 -9.34 13.44
CA VAL A 13 5.85 -9.63 12.03
C VAL A 13 4.57 -9.86 11.23
N LYS A 14 3.60 -10.59 11.78
CA LYS A 14 2.29 -10.77 11.15
C LYS A 14 1.63 -9.43 10.86
N LYS A 15 1.59 -8.54 11.86
CA LYS A 15 1.02 -7.20 11.72
C LYS A 15 1.75 -6.39 10.65
N LEU A 16 3.08 -6.36 10.69
CA LEU A 16 3.90 -5.65 9.72
C LEU A 16 3.62 -6.13 8.28
N CYS A 17 3.55 -7.45 8.07
CA CYS A 17 3.25 -8.01 6.75
C CYS A 17 1.85 -7.63 6.28
N MET A 18 0.85 -7.64 7.16
CA MET A 18 -0.51 -7.20 6.81
C MET A 18 -0.52 -5.71 6.43
N GLU A 19 0.07 -4.84 7.25
CA GLU A 19 0.11 -3.40 6.99
C GLU A 19 0.79 -3.08 5.65
N ALA A 20 1.95 -3.69 5.38
CA ALA A 20 2.70 -3.45 4.15
C ALA A 20 1.97 -3.90 2.87
N ASN A 21 1.08 -4.89 2.96
CA ASN A 21 0.36 -5.42 1.78
C ASN A 21 -1.01 -4.78 1.56
N TYR A 22 -1.65 -4.25 2.61
CA TYR A 22 -2.98 -3.64 2.53
C TYR A 22 -2.93 -2.11 2.47
N SER A 23 -1.91 -1.49 3.07
CA SER A 23 -1.82 -0.03 3.17
C SER A 23 -0.71 0.52 2.28
N LEU A 24 -1.11 1.14 1.18
CA LEU A 24 -0.22 2.03 0.44
C LEU A 24 -0.05 3.34 1.19
N GLU A 25 1.21 3.68 1.45
CA GLU A 25 1.64 4.91 2.11
C GLU A 25 1.18 6.17 1.33
N PRO A 26 0.97 7.31 2.01
CA PRO A 26 0.45 8.52 1.38
C PRO A 26 1.31 9.07 0.24
N ASP A 27 2.62 8.83 0.26
CA ASP A 27 3.54 9.24 -0.80
C ASP A 27 3.29 8.48 -2.12
N MET A 28 3.05 7.17 -2.05
CA MET A 28 2.69 6.35 -3.21
C MET A 28 1.35 6.78 -3.81
N LEU A 29 0.35 7.10 -2.98
CA LEU A 29 -0.93 7.61 -3.47
C LEU A 29 -0.77 8.94 -4.21
N ARG A 30 0.05 9.85 -3.67
CA ARG A 30 0.37 11.12 -4.34
C ARG A 30 1.12 10.89 -5.64
N ALA A 31 2.02 9.91 -5.69
CA ALA A 31 2.74 9.55 -6.92
C ALA A 31 1.77 9.07 -8.00
N PHE A 32 0.80 8.21 -7.67
CA PHE A 32 -0.24 7.79 -8.63
C PHE A 32 -1.10 8.96 -9.10
N ALA A 33 -1.52 9.85 -8.19
CA ALA A 33 -2.30 11.03 -8.54
C ALA A 33 -1.52 11.98 -9.47
N GLY A 34 -0.23 12.21 -9.20
CA GLY A 34 0.64 13.00 -10.06
C GLY A 34 0.85 12.35 -11.43
N ALA A 35 1.13 11.05 -11.47
CA ALA A 35 1.31 10.31 -12.71
C ALA A 35 0.06 10.36 -13.60
N LEU A 36 -1.14 10.30 -13.01
CA LEU A 36 -2.41 10.36 -13.76
C LEU A 36 -2.63 11.71 -14.47
N GLN A 37 -2.02 12.80 -13.96
CA GLN A 37 -2.07 14.12 -14.58
C GLN A 37 -1.12 14.25 -15.77
N THR A 38 0.02 13.55 -15.74
CA THR A 38 1.08 13.69 -16.74
C THR A 38 1.10 12.57 -17.78
N GLU A 39 0.47 11.42 -17.49
CA GLU A 39 0.42 10.28 -18.39
C GLU A 39 -0.37 10.60 -19.67
N ARG A 40 0.26 10.33 -20.82
CA ARG A 40 -0.28 10.66 -22.15
C ARG A 40 -1.10 9.51 -22.72
N SER A 41 -0.76 8.28 -22.37
CA SER A 41 -1.43 7.08 -22.86
C SER A 41 -2.80 6.90 -22.20
N PRO A 42 -3.90 6.81 -22.97
CA PRO A 42 -5.21 6.51 -22.41
C PRO A 42 -5.23 5.21 -21.59
N ALA A 43 -4.56 4.17 -22.09
CA ALA A 43 -4.43 2.90 -21.38
C ALA A 43 -3.62 3.04 -20.08
N GLY A 44 -2.54 3.83 -20.10
CA GLY A 44 -1.75 4.11 -18.89
C GLY A 44 -2.56 4.81 -17.81
N ARG A 45 -3.37 5.80 -18.18
CA ARG A 45 -4.30 6.48 -17.25
C ARG A 45 -5.32 5.53 -16.65
N GLN A 46 -5.87 4.62 -17.46
CA GLN A 46 -6.81 3.60 -16.98
C GLN A 46 -6.16 2.66 -15.97
N VAL A 47 -4.94 2.20 -16.21
CA VAL A 47 -4.19 1.36 -15.26
C VAL A 47 -3.97 2.11 -13.94
N LEU A 48 -3.54 3.37 -13.99
CA LEU A 48 -3.35 4.19 -12.79
C LEU A 48 -4.66 4.38 -11.98
N GLN A 49 -5.79 4.56 -12.66
CA GLN A 49 -7.10 4.63 -11.99
C GLN A 49 -7.48 3.32 -11.30
N ILE A 50 -7.25 2.17 -11.96
CA ILE A 50 -7.48 0.84 -11.36
C ILE A 50 -6.60 0.64 -10.14
N LEU A 51 -5.33 1.05 -10.19
CA LEU A 51 -4.41 0.97 -9.05
C LEU A 51 -4.88 1.84 -7.88
N GLN A 52 -5.39 3.05 -8.13
CA GLN A 52 -5.96 3.91 -7.09
C GLN A 52 -7.22 3.28 -6.46
N GLN A 53 -8.12 2.74 -7.28
CA GLN A 53 -9.31 2.05 -6.79
C GLN A 53 -8.96 0.81 -5.96
N ASN A 54 -7.98 0.03 -6.40
CA ASN A 54 -7.51 -1.13 -5.66
C ASN A 54 -6.90 -0.73 -4.31
N ALA A 55 -6.12 0.35 -4.26
CA ALA A 55 -5.56 0.88 -3.03
C ALA A 55 -6.61 1.44 -2.05
N GLU A 56 -7.77 1.86 -2.55
CA GLU A 56 -8.91 2.28 -1.73
C GLU A 56 -9.69 1.07 -1.20
N LEU A 57 -9.94 0.08 -2.06
CA LEU A 57 -10.57 -1.19 -1.66
C LEU A 57 -9.77 -1.93 -0.59
N ALA A 58 -8.43 -1.91 -0.66
CA ALA A 58 -7.57 -2.56 0.33
C ALA A 58 -7.65 -1.93 1.73
N ARG A 59 -8.22 -0.72 1.88
CA ARG A 59 -8.44 -0.07 3.19
C ARG A 59 -9.80 -0.38 3.81
N THR A 60 -10.69 -1.06 3.08
CA THR A 60 -12.05 -1.41 3.52
C THR A 60 -12.10 -2.87 3.94
#